data_AF-A0A929D833-F1
#
_entry.id   AF-A0A929D833-F1
#
_cell.length_a   1.000
_cell.length_b   1.000
_cell.length_c   1.000
_cell.angle_alpha   90.00
_cell.angle_beta   90.00
_cell.angle_gamma   90.00
#
_symmetry.space_group_name_H-M   'P 1'
#
loop_
_entity.id
_entity.type
_entity.pdbx_description
1 polymer ?
#
loop_
_entity_poly.entity_id
_entity_poly.type
_entity_poly.pdbx_seq_one_letter_code
_entity_poly.pdbx_strand_id
1 'polypeptide(L)'
;RPPEQIVQDLFDEGVDYAVIGSWANSWGEPYREAVVELVNQVRLNGTLVKVIEPDVDCRVEVYQLGRQQDSISNGDLEYWEAREGMVVPVDWNPVLISGDGDRAFLQPARIDRETWVGFHVYEDGIADVGAGATHAGMRQRIAFPRHEILLEVMPGINTESLGETPLGPAVHFLDRQSGHSVVLGFSDELEEEKVTTADTGSSVVVRRPAPLHQWSEHRFDLTEYWRETGWPLPDELTVLVVLSAHSDYPGYYTFHVARVETVQP
;
A
#
# COMPACT_ATOMS: atom_id res chain seq x y z
N ARG A 1 -23.12 14.55 -15.93
CA ARG A 1 -22.00 14.03 -16.75
C ARG A 1 -21.42 12.84 -16.01
N PRO A 2 -20.84 11.83 -16.69
CA PRO A 2 -20.06 10.78 -16.04
C PRO A 2 -18.99 11.42 -15.15
N PRO A 3 -18.75 10.91 -13.94
CA PRO A 3 -17.75 11.44 -13.01
C PRO A 3 -16.35 11.64 -13.60
N GLU A 4 -15.86 10.69 -14.39
CA GLU A 4 -14.58 10.77 -15.08
C GLU A 4 -14.50 11.99 -16.03
N GLN A 5 -15.57 12.26 -16.78
CA GLN A 5 -15.64 13.43 -17.67
C GLN A 5 -15.66 14.74 -16.87
N ILE A 6 -16.31 14.77 -15.70
CA ILE A 6 -16.31 15.97 -14.85
C ILE A 6 -14.90 16.27 -14.37
N VAL A 7 -14.15 15.26 -13.93
CA VAL A 7 -12.77 15.44 -13.47
C VAL A 7 -11.85 15.87 -14.62
N GLN A 8 -12.03 15.28 -15.81
CA GLN A 8 -11.30 15.72 -17.01
C GLN A 8 -11.61 17.18 -17.39
N ASP A 9 -12.88 17.58 -17.36
CA ASP A 9 -13.28 18.95 -17.63
C ASP A 9 -12.61 19.93 -16.63
N LEU A 10 -12.53 19.57 -15.35
CA LEU A 10 -11.83 20.37 -14.33
C LEU A 10 -10.34 20.54 -14.67
N PHE A 11 -9.68 19.50 -15.18
CA PHE A 11 -8.29 19.61 -15.66
C PHE A 11 -8.17 20.53 -16.87
N ASP A 12 -9.02 20.34 -17.86
CA ASP A 12 -9.00 21.10 -19.11
C ASP A 12 -9.29 22.60 -18.85
N GLU A 13 -10.08 22.89 -17.81
CA GLU A 13 -10.35 24.24 -17.32
C GLU A 13 -9.23 24.83 -16.43
N GLY A 14 -8.19 24.04 -16.13
CA GLY A 14 -7.03 24.49 -15.34
C GLY A 14 -7.29 24.58 -13.85
N VAL A 15 -8.19 23.76 -13.30
CA VAL A 15 -8.44 23.71 -11.85
C VAL A 15 -7.26 23.02 -11.15
N ASP A 16 -6.56 23.76 -10.29
CA ASP A 16 -5.37 23.26 -9.58
C ASP A 16 -5.71 22.33 -8.40
N TYR A 17 -6.85 22.54 -7.73
CA TYR A 17 -7.22 21.79 -6.54
C TYR A 17 -8.71 21.45 -6.48
N ALA A 18 -9.01 20.23 -6.04
CA ALA A 18 -10.35 19.82 -5.62
C ALA A 18 -10.41 19.70 -4.10
N VAL A 19 -11.49 20.22 -3.52
CA VAL A 19 -11.73 20.17 -2.08
C VAL A 19 -12.95 19.29 -1.83
N ILE A 20 -12.74 18.13 -1.23
CA ILE A 20 -13.78 17.15 -0.94
C ILE A 20 -14.10 17.21 0.55
N GLY A 21 -15.36 17.45 0.92
CA GLY A 21 -15.73 17.52 2.34
C GLY A 21 -16.81 16.51 2.74
N SER A 22 -16.94 16.27 4.05
CA SER A 22 -17.93 15.36 4.64
C SER A 22 -19.38 15.69 4.29
N TRP A 23 -19.68 16.95 3.94
CA TRP A 23 -20.99 17.43 3.48
C TRP A 23 -21.48 16.74 2.21
N ALA A 24 -20.62 16.12 1.40
CA ALA A 24 -21.00 15.22 0.31
C ALA A 24 -21.98 14.11 0.76
N ASN A 25 -21.86 13.65 2.02
CA ASN A 25 -22.76 12.66 2.61
C ASN A 25 -24.14 13.21 3.01
N SER A 26 -24.33 14.53 2.98
CA SER A 26 -25.61 15.19 3.33
C SER A 26 -26.60 15.25 2.17
N TRP A 27 -26.19 14.81 0.97
CA TRP A 27 -27.02 14.81 -0.22
C TRP A 27 -27.80 13.49 -0.26
N GLY A 28 -29.12 13.55 -0.48
CA GLY A 28 -30.00 12.37 -0.39
C GLY A 28 -29.56 11.18 -1.25
N GLU A 29 -30.10 9.99 -0.98
CA GLU A 29 -29.68 8.70 -1.57
C GLU A 29 -29.28 8.74 -3.06
N PRO A 30 -30.08 9.31 -3.98
CA PRO A 30 -29.74 9.33 -5.40
C PRO A 30 -28.49 10.16 -5.75
N TYR A 31 -28.16 11.16 -4.93
CA TYR A 31 -26.97 11.98 -5.10
C TYR A 31 -25.75 11.35 -4.43
N ARG A 32 -25.95 10.55 -3.39
CA ARG A 32 -24.85 9.93 -2.64
C ARG A 32 -24.01 9.01 -3.52
N GLU A 33 -24.62 8.17 -4.34
CA GLU A 33 -23.89 7.24 -5.23
C GLU A 33 -23.05 7.99 -6.28
N ALA A 34 -23.66 8.95 -6.98
CA ALA A 34 -22.98 9.76 -8.00
C ALA A 34 -21.86 10.62 -7.41
N VAL A 35 -22.05 11.13 -6.19
CA VAL A 35 -21.03 11.91 -5.47
C VAL A 35 -19.89 11.00 -5.00
N VAL A 36 -20.18 9.79 -4.51
CA VAL A 36 -19.14 8.81 -4.15
C VAL A 36 -18.30 8.46 -5.38
N GLU A 37 -18.92 8.23 -6.52
CA GLU A 37 -18.20 7.95 -7.76
C GLU A 37 -17.33 9.13 -8.19
N LEU A 38 -17.84 10.37 -8.11
CA LEU A 38 -17.05 11.58 -8.38
C LEU A 38 -15.89 11.78 -7.40
N VAL A 39 -16.12 11.56 -6.11
CA VAL A 39 -15.06 11.61 -5.10
C VAL A 39 -13.98 10.59 -5.41
N ASN A 40 -14.37 9.35 -5.76
CA ASN A 40 -13.42 8.33 -6.16
C ASN A 40 -12.65 8.74 -7.42
N GLN A 41 -13.30 9.36 -8.40
CA GLN A 41 -12.61 9.87 -9.59
C GLN A 41 -11.63 11.00 -9.26
N VAL A 42 -11.98 11.93 -8.37
CA VAL A 42 -11.05 12.97 -7.90
C VAL A 42 -9.85 12.35 -7.20
N ARG A 43 -10.07 11.36 -6.33
CA ARG A 43 -9.01 10.60 -5.64
C ARG A 43 -8.11 9.83 -6.61
N LEU A 44 -8.69 9.24 -7.65
CA LEU A 44 -7.95 8.51 -8.68
C LEU A 44 -7.08 9.42 -9.55
N ASN A 45 -7.50 10.67 -9.78
CA ASN A 45 -6.82 11.58 -10.71
C ASN A 45 -6.13 12.76 -10.00
N GLY A 46 -6.04 12.74 -8.67
CA GLY A 46 -5.45 13.81 -7.88
C GLY A 46 -4.47 13.28 -6.83
N THR A 47 -3.58 14.15 -6.38
CA THR A 47 -2.68 13.87 -5.27
C THR A 47 -3.26 14.49 -4.01
N LEU A 48 -3.51 13.70 -2.96
CA LEU A 48 -3.89 14.25 -1.66
C LEU A 48 -2.75 15.13 -1.14
N VAL A 49 -3.00 16.43 -0.98
CA VAL A 49 -1.98 17.39 -0.49
C VAL A 49 -2.24 17.86 0.93
N LYS A 50 -3.48 17.75 1.40
CA LYS A 50 -3.85 18.21 2.74
C LYS A 50 -5.18 17.63 3.17
N VAL A 51 -5.33 17.39 4.47
CA VAL A 51 -6.64 17.29 5.12
C VAL A 51 -6.81 18.44 6.09
N ILE A 52 -8.00 19.04 6.10
CA ILE A 52 -8.41 20.10 7.02
C ILE A 52 -9.53 19.54 7.89
N GLU A 53 -9.32 19.56 9.21
CA GLU A 53 -10.30 19.19 10.22
C GLU A 53 -10.79 20.46 10.95
N PRO A 54 -11.83 21.15 10.47
CA PRO A 54 -12.45 22.27 11.18
C PRO A 54 -13.07 21.88 12.53
N ASP A 55 -13.52 20.63 12.69
CA ASP A 55 -14.02 20.03 13.94
C ASP A 55 -14.03 18.48 13.85
N VAL A 56 -14.53 17.80 14.88
CA VAL A 56 -14.52 16.32 15.01
C VAL A 56 -15.38 15.61 13.94
N ASP A 57 -16.30 16.32 13.30
CA ASP A 57 -17.32 15.73 12.40
C ASP A 57 -17.14 16.14 10.93
N CYS A 58 -16.31 17.14 10.66
CA CYS A 58 -16.07 17.64 9.31
C CYS A 58 -14.61 17.44 8.90
N ARG A 59 -14.38 16.44 8.02
CA ARG A 59 -13.12 16.28 7.30
C ARG A 59 -13.24 16.94 5.92
N VAL A 60 -12.21 17.66 5.52
CA VAL A 60 -12.02 18.18 4.17
C VAL A 60 -10.70 17.68 3.61
N GLU A 61 -10.73 16.89 2.55
CA GLU A 61 -9.57 16.50 1.76
C GLU A 61 -9.31 17.52 0.67
N VAL A 62 -8.05 17.88 0.46
CA VAL A 62 -7.59 18.76 -0.61
C VAL A 62 -6.72 17.94 -1.54
N TYR A 63 -7.17 17.77 -2.77
CA TYR A 63 -6.45 17.09 -3.84
C TYR A 63 -5.87 18.12 -4.79
N GLN A 64 -4.59 18.00 -5.13
CA GLN A 64 -4.02 18.70 -6.27
C GLN A 64 -4.41 17.95 -7.54
N LEU A 65 -5.11 18.65 -8.42
CA LEU A 65 -5.60 18.17 -9.70
C LEU A 65 -4.56 18.41 -10.81
N GLY A 66 -4.50 17.53 -11.81
CA GLY A 66 -3.72 17.74 -13.03
C GLY A 66 -2.22 17.48 -12.88
N ARG A 67 -1.76 17.11 -11.68
CA ARG A 67 -0.46 16.45 -11.51
C ARG A 67 -0.61 14.98 -11.85
N GLN A 68 0.30 14.49 -12.68
CA GLN A 68 0.51 13.06 -12.86
C GLN A 68 0.73 12.47 -11.46
N GLN A 69 0.03 11.38 -11.14
CA GLN A 69 0.03 10.76 -9.81
C GLN A 69 1.40 10.09 -9.57
N ASP A 70 2.45 10.89 -9.44
CA ASP A 70 3.86 10.46 -9.43
C ASP A 70 4.25 9.71 -8.13
N SER A 71 3.30 9.52 -7.21
CA SER A 71 3.60 9.21 -5.81
C SER A 71 2.58 8.29 -5.14
N ILE A 72 3.05 7.65 -4.08
CA ILE A 72 2.21 6.96 -3.09
C ILE A 72 1.42 8.02 -2.31
N SER A 73 0.09 7.91 -2.30
CA SER A 73 -0.79 8.83 -1.58
C SER A 73 -0.95 8.40 -0.13
N ASN A 74 -0.92 9.36 0.80
CA ASN A 74 -1.02 9.10 2.25
C ASN A 74 0.02 8.04 2.70
N GLY A 75 1.25 8.23 2.25
CA GLY A 75 2.35 7.28 2.50
C GLY A 75 2.86 7.29 3.94
N ASP A 76 2.74 8.43 4.64
CA ASP A 76 2.98 8.61 6.08
C ASP A 76 1.86 8.07 6.97
N LEU A 77 0.77 7.59 6.35
CA LEU A 77 -0.38 7.02 7.03
C LEU A 77 -0.99 7.98 8.06
N GLU A 78 -0.91 9.30 7.85
CA GLU A 78 -1.46 10.29 8.77
C GLU A 78 -3.00 10.26 8.77
N TYR A 79 -3.60 9.97 7.61
CA TYR A 79 -5.04 10.08 7.41
C TYR A 79 -5.72 8.71 7.36
N TRP A 80 -6.79 8.57 8.15
CA TRP A 80 -7.54 7.31 8.28
C TRP A 80 -9.04 7.55 8.06
N GLU A 81 -9.74 6.53 7.58
CA GLU A 81 -11.19 6.56 7.42
C GLU A 81 -11.84 5.22 7.78
N ALA A 82 -13.09 5.30 8.23
CA ALA A 82 -13.91 4.12 8.45
C ALA A 82 -14.58 3.68 7.13
N ARG A 83 -14.31 2.45 6.70
CA ARG A 83 -14.93 1.80 5.52
C ARG A 83 -15.33 0.38 5.88
N GLU A 84 -16.59 0.02 5.63
CA GLU A 84 -17.09 -1.35 5.80
C GLU A 84 -16.80 -1.98 7.18
N GLY A 85 -16.84 -1.17 8.25
CA GLY A 85 -16.56 -1.63 9.61
C GLY A 85 -15.07 -1.75 9.96
N MET A 86 -14.17 -1.34 9.07
CA MET A 86 -12.73 -1.26 9.29
C MET A 86 -12.26 0.18 9.30
N VAL A 87 -11.14 0.45 9.98
CA VAL A 87 -10.43 1.74 9.92
C VAL A 87 -9.17 1.52 9.11
N VAL A 88 -9.06 2.21 7.97
CA VAL A 88 -7.96 2.04 7.01
C VAL A 88 -7.35 3.38 6.62
N PRO A 89 -6.07 3.42 6.21
CA PRO A 89 -5.48 4.64 5.69
C PRO A 89 -6.21 5.08 4.42
N VAL A 90 -6.42 6.40 4.27
CA VAL A 90 -7.03 6.97 3.07
C VAL A 90 -6.25 6.56 1.83
N ASP A 91 -6.96 6.24 0.75
CA ASP A 91 -6.43 5.78 -0.55
C ASP A 91 -5.68 4.43 -0.54
N TRP A 92 -5.65 3.73 0.59
CA TRP A 92 -5.18 2.35 0.70
C TRP A 92 -6.36 1.38 0.78
N ASN A 93 -6.30 0.29 0.00
CA ASN A 93 -7.32 -0.74 0.00
C ASN A 93 -6.83 -1.96 0.80
N PRO A 94 -7.57 -2.41 1.82
CA PRO A 94 -7.17 -3.59 2.58
C PRO A 94 -7.21 -4.86 1.71
N VAL A 95 -6.32 -5.79 1.99
CA VAL A 95 -6.25 -7.14 1.40
C VAL A 95 -6.13 -8.13 2.55
N LEU A 96 -7.25 -8.76 2.91
CA LEU A 96 -7.33 -9.74 3.99
C LEU A 96 -7.76 -11.08 3.39
N ILE A 97 -6.89 -12.08 3.47
CA ILE A 97 -7.13 -13.45 3.02
C ILE A 97 -6.76 -14.37 4.17
N SER A 98 -7.69 -15.23 4.60
CA SER A 98 -7.44 -16.18 5.69
C SER A 98 -8.23 -17.45 5.47
N GLY A 99 -7.67 -18.58 5.91
CA GLY A 99 -8.35 -19.86 5.99
C GLY A 99 -9.36 -19.97 7.14
N ASP A 100 -9.99 -21.14 7.23
CA ASP A 100 -10.85 -21.57 8.33
C ASP A 100 -10.00 -21.88 9.57
N GLY A 101 -10.00 -20.97 10.55
CA GLY A 101 -9.21 -21.11 11.78
C GLY A 101 -8.12 -20.05 11.89
N ASP A 102 -7.68 -19.55 10.74
CA ASP A 102 -6.72 -18.45 10.61
C ASP A 102 -7.37 -17.09 10.85
N ARG A 103 -6.51 -16.08 11.01
CA ARG A 103 -6.96 -14.68 11.12
C ARG A 103 -6.00 -13.73 10.42
N ALA A 104 -6.55 -12.81 9.66
CA ALA A 104 -5.84 -11.66 9.12
C ALA A 104 -6.57 -10.37 9.48
N PHE A 105 -5.87 -9.37 10.03
CA PHE A 105 -6.46 -8.07 10.30
C PHE A 105 -5.44 -6.93 10.28
N LEU A 106 -5.96 -5.71 10.11
CA LEU A 106 -5.21 -4.47 10.22
C LEU A 106 -5.53 -3.78 11.54
N GLN A 107 -4.53 -3.18 12.17
CA GLN A 107 -4.68 -2.40 13.38
C GLN A 107 -4.05 -1.01 13.21
N PRO A 108 -4.83 0.08 13.30
CA PRO A 108 -4.25 1.41 13.42
C PRO A 108 -3.58 1.56 14.79
N ALA A 109 -2.46 2.26 14.83
CA ALA A 109 -1.87 2.70 16.08
C ALA A 109 -1.13 4.02 15.94
N ARG A 110 -0.91 4.67 17.08
CA ARG A 110 -0.29 5.98 17.16
C ARG A 110 0.55 6.10 18.43
N ILE A 111 1.81 6.50 18.29
CA ILE A 111 2.70 6.82 19.41
C ILE A 111 3.37 8.17 19.11
N ASP A 112 3.36 9.11 20.06
CA ASP A 112 4.05 10.41 19.96
C ASP A 112 3.88 11.18 18.63
N ARG A 113 2.66 11.10 18.07
CA ARG A 113 2.19 11.70 16.79
C ARG A 113 2.49 10.91 15.52
N GLU A 114 3.35 9.90 15.56
CA GLU A 114 3.55 8.98 14.45
C GLU A 114 2.41 7.97 14.39
N THR A 115 1.80 7.87 13.22
CA THR A 115 0.77 6.88 12.87
C THR A 115 1.41 5.73 12.14
N TRP A 116 0.97 4.52 12.46
CA TRP A 116 1.39 3.32 11.75
C TRP A 116 0.25 2.33 11.64
N VAL A 117 0.38 1.43 10.66
CA VAL A 117 -0.51 0.29 10.47
C VAL A 117 0.19 -0.98 10.91
N GLY A 118 -0.47 -1.75 11.77
CA GLY A 118 -0.09 -3.10 12.13
C GLY A 118 -0.83 -4.11 11.26
N PHE A 119 -0.09 -4.97 10.58
CA PHE A 119 -0.59 -6.17 9.92
C PHE A 119 -0.42 -7.33 10.88
N HIS A 120 -1.49 -8.07 11.11
CA HIS A 120 -1.50 -9.19 12.04
C HIS A 120 -2.03 -10.43 11.32
N VAL A 121 -1.27 -11.51 11.42
CA VAL A 121 -1.64 -12.82 10.89
C VAL A 121 -1.54 -13.86 12.00
N TYR A 122 -2.57 -14.68 12.12
CA TYR A 122 -2.53 -15.94 12.86
C TYR A 122 -2.75 -17.07 11.86
N GLU A 123 -1.85 -18.05 11.89
CA GLU A 123 -1.86 -19.25 11.04
C GLU A 123 -1.87 -20.48 11.96
N ASP A 124 -2.87 -21.35 11.81
CA ASP A 124 -3.11 -22.47 12.72
C ASP A 124 -2.34 -23.76 12.36
N GLY A 125 -1.79 -23.82 11.15
CA GLY A 125 -0.97 -24.90 10.64
C GLY A 125 -1.72 -25.98 9.87
N ILE A 126 -3.01 -25.75 9.58
CA ILE A 126 -3.84 -26.63 8.77
C ILE A 126 -3.93 -26.06 7.36
N ALA A 127 -3.38 -26.78 6.39
CA ALA A 127 -3.44 -26.35 4.99
C ALA A 127 -4.89 -26.35 4.49
N ASP A 128 -5.39 -25.18 4.14
CA ASP A 128 -6.74 -25.01 3.62
C ASP A 128 -6.84 -25.18 2.11
N VAL A 129 -7.95 -25.79 1.68
CA VAL A 129 -8.23 -26.01 0.26
C VAL A 129 -8.66 -24.70 -0.39
N GLY A 130 -7.68 -23.95 -0.89
CA GLY A 130 -7.90 -22.73 -1.69
C GLY A 130 -7.24 -21.47 -1.16
N ALA A 131 -6.73 -21.49 0.07
CA ALA A 131 -5.86 -20.44 0.62
C ALA A 131 -4.44 -21.01 0.70
N GLY A 132 -3.55 -20.55 -0.18
CA GLY A 132 -2.14 -20.98 -0.15
C GLY A 132 -1.36 -20.38 1.02
N ALA A 133 -1.86 -19.28 1.60
CA ALA A 133 -1.28 -18.58 2.74
C ALA A 133 -2.32 -17.63 3.34
N THR A 134 -2.16 -17.30 4.61
CA THR A 134 -2.90 -16.23 5.28
C THR A 134 -2.18 -14.89 5.05
N HIS A 135 -2.92 -13.87 4.61
CA HIS A 135 -2.40 -12.57 4.24
C HIS A 135 -3.16 -11.42 4.94
N ALA A 136 -2.41 -10.54 5.59
CA ALA A 136 -2.90 -9.22 5.99
C ALA A 136 -2.08 -8.16 5.24
N GLY A 137 -2.74 -7.34 4.42
CA GLY A 137 -2.05 -6.34 3.62
C GLY A 137 -2.92 -5.14 3.26
N MET A 138 -2.29 -4.18 2.60
CA MET A 138 -2.95 -3.03 2.00
C MET A 138 -2.29 -2.71 0.66
N ARG A 139 -3.09 -2.25 -0.30
CA ARG A 139 -2.63 -1.96 -1.65
C ARG A 139 -3.07 -0.60 -2.16
N GLN A 140 -2.23 -0.03 -3.00
CA GLN A 140 -2.51 1.19 -3.75
C GLN A 140 -1.98 1.03 -5.18
N ARG A 141 -2.70 1.60 -6.15
CA ARG A 141 -2.21 1.75 -7.52
C ARG A 141 -1.51 3.10 -7.61
N ILE A 142 -0.32 3.12 -8.18
CA ILE A 142 0.51 4.32 -8.31
C ILE A 142 1.09 4.40 -9.72
N ALA A 143 1.48 5.59 -10.18
CA ALA A 143 2.39 5.68 -11.31
C ALA A 143 3.74 5.06 -10.94
N PHE A 144 4.49 4.57 -11.93
CA PHE A 144 5.81 4.00 -11.67
C PHE A 144 6.73 5.06 -11.03
N PRO A 145 7.24 4.82 -9.81
CA PRO A 145 8.04 5.80 -9.08
C PRO A 145 9.41 5.93 -9.76
N ARG A 146 9.75 7.15 -10.16
CA ARG A 146 11.03 7.48 -10.82
C ARG A 146 12.11 7.97 -9.85
N HIS A 147 11.79 7.97 -8.57
CA HIS A 147 12.63 8.43 -7.48
C HIS A 147 12.73 7.35 -6.41
N GLU A 148 13.63 7.55 -5.45
CA GLU A 148 13.77 6.64 -4.32
C GLU A 148 12.44 6.48 -3.58
N ILE A 149 12.21 5.29 -3.09
CA ILE A 149 11.12 4.98 -2.16
C ILE A 149 11.72 4.92 -0.76
N LEU A 150 11.07 5.62 0.16
CA LEU A 150 11.33 5.61 1.57
C LEU A 150 10.32 4.70 2.27
N LEU A 151 10.83 3.72 3.02
CA LEU A 151 10.03 2.86 3.89
C LEU A 151 10.48 3.02 5.34
N GLU A 152 9.51 3.07 6.24
CA GLU A 152 9.75 2.99 7.67
C GLU A 152 8.94 1.85 8.25
N VAL A 153 9.65 0.80 8.68
CA VAL A 153 9.03 -0.50 9.00
C VAL A 153 9.61 -1.12 10.26
N MET A 154 8.81 -1.97 10.91
CA MET A 154 9.20 -2.81 12.02
C MET A 154 8.68 -4.25 11.78
N PRO A 155 9.51 -5.12 11.17
CA PRO A 155 9.16 -6.52 10.97
C PRO A 155 9.16 -7.28 12.29
N GLY A 156 8.18 -8.17 12.49
CA GLY A 156 8.14 -9.08 13.64
C GLY A 156 8.81 -10.43 13.38
N ILE A 157 9.06 -10.77 12.11
CA ILE A 157 9.75 -11.98 11.65
C ILE A 157 10.55 -11.68 10.38
N ASN A 158 11.46 -12.57 10.04
CA ASN A 158 12.20 -12.52 8.79
C ASN A 158 11.29 -12.80 7.59
N THR A 159 11.56 -12.15 6.46
CA THR A 159 11.01 -12.55 5.17
C THR A 159 11.77 -13.76 4.67
N GLU A 160 11.08 -14.89 4.59
CA GLU A 160 11.63 -16.11 4.02
C GLU A 160 11.28 -16.19 2.53
N SER A 161 12.16 -16.75 1.71
CA SER A 161 11.86 -17.05 0.30
C SER A 161 11.62 -18.53 0.15
N LEU A 162 10.36 -18.97 0.17
CA LEU A 162 10.00 -20.35 -0.14
C LEU A 162 9.69 -20.47 -1.63
N GLY A 163 10.68 -20.90 -2.40
CA GLY A 163 10.59 -20.92 -3.86
C GLY A 163 10.45 -19.50 -4.43
N GLU A 164 9.46 -19.28 -5.30
CA GLU A 164 9.21 -17.99 -5.94
C GLU A 164 8.35 -17.03 -5.09
N THR A 165 7.79 -17.50 -3.97
CA THR A 165 6.90 -16.68 -3.13
C THR A 165 7.57 -16.32 -1.80
N PRO A 166 7.86 -15.04 -1.56
CA PRO A 166 8.33 -14.61 -0.25
C PRO A 166 7.18 -14.68 0.78
N LEU A 167 7.48 -15.22 1.96
CA LEU A 167 6.62 -15.26 3.13
C LEU A 167 7.13 -14.30 4.20
N GLY A 168 6.26 -13.91 5.13
CA GLY A 168 6.56 -12.91 6.13
C GLY A 168 6.23 -11.49 5.65
N PRO A 169 6.85 -10.46 6.26
CA PRO A 169 6.61 -9.07 5.92
C PRO A 169 7.25 -8.73 4.57
N ALA A 170 6.54 -8.04 3.69
CA ALA A 170 7.10 -7.61 2.42
C ALA A 170 6.36 -6.39 1.85
N VAL A 171 7.04 -5.69 0.94
CA VAL A 171 6.44 -4.69 0.06
C VAL A 171 6.62 -5.16 -1.37
N HIS A 172 5.51 -5.41 -2.06
CA HIS A 172 5.47 -5.90 -3.43
C HIS A 172 5.17 -4.74 -4.37
N PHE A 173 5.96 -4.63 -5.43
CA PHE A 173 5.76 -3.74 -6.55
C PHE A 173 5.38 -4.59 -7.76
N LEU A 174 4.11 -4.54 -8.15
CA LEU A 174 3.54 -5.47 -9.13
C LEU A 174 3.13 -4.72 -10.40
N ASP A 175 3.73 -5.10 -11.54
CA ASP A 175 3.21 -4.74 -12.85
C ASP A 175 2.17 -5.78 -13.28
N ARG A 176 0.89 -5.39 -13.23
CA ARG A 176 -0.22 -6.28 -13.58
C ARG A 176 -0.31 -6.60 -15.07
N GLN A 177 0.29 -5.79 -15.94
CA GLN A 177 0.19 -5.96 -17.38
C GLN A 177 1.19 -7.01 -17.86
N SER A 178 2.44 -6.93 -17.38
CA SER A 178 3.49 -7.90 -17.74
C SER A 178 3.58 -9.08 -16.78
N GLY A 179 3.05 -8.96 -15.56
CA GLY A 179 3.23 -9.92 -14.48
C GLY A 179 4.59 -9.81 -13.78
N HIS A 180 5.42 -8.81 -14.13
CA HIS A 180 6.70 -8.60 -13.48
C HIS A 180 6.54 -8.05 -12.06
N SER A 181 7.43 -8.45 -11.15
CA SER A 181 7.42 -7.91 -9.80
C SER A 181 8.80 -7.70 -9.19
N VAL A 182 8.89 -6.71 -8.32
CA VAL A 182 9.96 -6.60 -7.33
C VAL A 182 9.33 -6.75 -5.95
N VAL A 183 9.85 -7.67 -5.15
CA VAL A 183 9.41 -7.89 -3.78
C VAL A 183 10.54 -7.54 -2.84
N LEU A 184 10.27 -6.59 -1.95
CA LEU A 184 11.20 -6.16 -0.91
C LEU A 184 10.82 -6.81 0.42
N GLY A 185 11.69 -7.69 0.90
CA GLY A 185 11.65 -8.33 2.21
C GLY A 185 12.69 -7.79 3.19
N PHE A 186 12.56 -8.18 4.45
CA PHE A 186 13.31 -7.70 5.59
C PHE A 186 13.86 -8.88 6.40
N SER A 187 15.12 -8.84 6.82
CA SER A 187 15.70 -9.92 7.62
C SER A 187 16.80 -9.42 8.57
N ASP A 188 16.82 -9.93 9.80
CA ASP A 188 17.89 -9.65 10.78
C ASP A 188 19.11 -10.56 10.65
N GLU A 189 19.05 -11.55 9.75
CA GLU A 189 20.14 -12.49 9.46
C GLU A 189 21.10 -11.99 8.37
N LEU A 190 20.75 -10.88 7.70
CA LEU A 190 21.53 -10.29 6.63
C LEU A 190 22.39 -9.15 7.14
N GLU A 191 23.67 -9.17 6.75
CA GLU A 191 24.57 -8.02 6.95
C GLU A 191 24.43 -6.97 5.84
N GLU A 192 24.04 -7.41 4.64
CA GLU A 192 23.89 -6.58 3.44
C GLU A 192 22.66 -7.00 2.62
N GLU A 193 22.23 -6.12 1.71
CA GLU A 193 21.13 -6.42 0.79
C GLU A 193 21.45 -7.65 -0.08
N LYS A 194 20.46 -8.52 -0.24
CA LYS A 194 20.54 -9.68 -1.12
C LYS A 194 19.44 -9.65 -2.17
N VAL A 195 19.84 -9.58 -3.43
CA VAL A 195 18.94 -9.64 -4.59
C VAL A 195 18.93 -11.06 -5.16
N THR A 196 17.76 -11.58 -5.51
CA THR A 196 17.60 -12.90 -6.13
C THR A 196 16.50 -12.83 -7.18
N THR A 197 16.78 -13.30 -8.39
CA THR A 197 15.77 -13.40 -9.45
C THR A 197 15.11 -14.77 -9.40
N ALA A 198 13.79 -14.82 -9.47
CA ALA A 198 13.04 -16.07 -9.58
C ALA A 198 13.40 -16.83 -10.87
N ASP A 199 13.28 -18.15 -10.85
CA ASP A 199 13.66 -19.01 -11.99
C ASP A 199 12.85 -18.69 -13.26
N THR A 200 11.60 -18.26 -13.09
CA THR A 200 10.74 -17.79 -14.20
C THR A 200 11.22 -16.48 -14.84
N GLY A 201 12.13 -15.74 -14.20
CA GLY A 201 12.57 -14.42 -14.65
C GLY A 201 11.49 -13.34 -14.57
N SER A 202 10.39 -13.61 -13.85
CA SER A 202 9.24 -12.73 -13.70
C SER A 202 9.27 -11.91 -12.41
N SER A 203 10.09 -12.30 -11.44
CA SER A 203 10.11 -11.67 -10.12
C SER A 203 11.53 -11.51 -9.63
N VAL A 204 11.80 -10.37 -9.00
CA VAL A 204 13.04 -10.09 -8.26
C VAL A 204 12.68 -9.98 -6.80
N VAL A 205 13.34 -10.76 -5.96
CA VAL A 205 13.23 -10.70 -4.50
C VAL A 205 14.46 -10.01 -3.96
N VAL A 206 14.25 -8.84 -3.36
CA VAL A 206 15.26 -8.04 -2.66
C VAL A 206 15.03 -8.27 -1.17
N ARG A 207 16.03 -8.73 -0.43
CA ARG A 207 15.97 -8.83 1.03
C ARG A 207 16.96 -7.87 1.66
N ARG A 208 16.49 -7.05 2.59
CA ARG A 208 17.31 -6.05 3.28
C ARG A 208 17.56 -6.38 4.74
N PRO A 209 18.74 -6.01 5.27
CA PRO A 209 19.01 -6.03 6.71
C PRO A 209 18.00 -5.18 7.48
N ALA A 210 17.24 -5.78 8.39
CA ALA A 210 16.31 -5.06 9.26
C ALA A 210 16.22 -5.75 10.62
N PRO A 211 16.43 -5.01 11.73
CA PRO A 211 16.26 -5.59 13.06
C PRO A 211 14.80 -5.97 13.32
N LEU A 212 14.57 -7.17 13.85
CA LEU A 212 13.22 -7.57 14.28
C LEU A 212 12.77 -6.74 15.49
N HIS A 213 11.47 -6.43 15.51
CA HIS A 213 10.80 -5.67 16.58
C HIS A 213 11.39 -4.28 16.84
N GLN A 214 12.10 -3.71 15.86
CA GLN A 214 12.63 -2.36 15.92
C GLN A 214 12.32 -1.61 14.62
N TRP A 215 12.06 -0.31 14.73
CA TRP A 215 11.89 0.55 13.55
C TRP A 215 13.19 0.67 12.77
N SER A 216 13.08 0.61 11.45
CA SER A 216 14.18 0.78 10.53
C SER A 216 13.72 1.56 9.29
N GLU A 217 14.58 2.46 8.83
CA GLU A 217 14.37 3.24 7.60
C GLU A 217 15.10 2.57 6.43
N HIS A 218 14.42 2.45 5.29
CA HIS A 218 14.96 1.87 4.06
C HIS A 218 14.71 2.80 2.88
N ARG A 219 15.77 3.11 2.13
CA ARG A 219 15.70 3.88 0.87
C ARG A 219 16.19 3.05 -0.30
N PHE A 220 15.43 3.00 -1.38
CA PHE A 220 15.83 2.23 -2.57
C PHE A 220 15.29 2.83 -3.86
N ASP A 221 16.02 2.63 -4.95
CA ASP A 221 15.59 2.99 -6.30
C ASP A 221 14.94 1.77 -6.98
N LEU A 222 13.60 1.79 -7.08
CA LEU A 222 12.85 0.74 -7.76
C LEU A 222 13.24 0.61 -9.24
N THR A 223 13.64 1.73 -9.86
CA THR A 223 14.03 1.79 -11.27
C THR A 223 15.30 1.00 -11.53
N GLU A 224 16.21 0.93 -10.56
CA GLU A 224 17.46 0.16 -10.67
C GLU A 224 17.14 -1.33 -10.88
N TYR A 225 16.32 -1.92 -10.00
CA TYR A 225 15.93 -3.33 -10.11
C TYR A 225 15.22 -3.65 -11.43
N TRP A 226 14.35 -2.76 -11.92
CA TRP A 226 13.70 -2.95 -13.22
C TRP A 226 14.66 -2.86 -14.41
N ARG A 227 15.68 -2.00 -14.33
CA ARG A 227 16.68 -1.85 -15.40
C ARG A 227 17.62 -3.04 -15.45
N GLU A 228 18.04 -3.54 -14.29
CA GLU A 228 18.96 -4.68 -14.19
C GLU A 228 18.37 -5.98 -14.77
N THR A 229 17.05 -6.16 -14.70
CA THR A 229 16.36 -7.29 -15.33
C THR A 229 16.17 -7.13 -16.84
N GLY A 230 16.32 -5.90 -17.36
CA GLY A 230 16.01 -5.56 -18.74
C GLY A 230 14.51 -5.49 -19.04
N TRP A 231 13.66 -5.44 -18.01
CA TRP A 231 12.22 -5.28 -18.20
C TRP A 231 11.88 -3.86 -18.70
N PRO A 232 10.83 -3.71 -19.53
CA PRO A 232 10.25 -2.40 -19.79
C PRO A 232 9.79 -1.75 -18.49
N LEU A 233 10.05 -0.46 -18.33
CA LEU A 233 9.46 0.32 -17.23
C LEU A 233 7.95 0.43 -17.49
N PRO A 234 7.09 -0.01 -16.55
CA PRO A 234 5.65 0.17 -16.70
C PRO A 234 5.28 1.63 -16.42
N ASP A 235 4.11 2.04 -16.88
CA ASP A 235 3.56 3.36 -16.53
C ASP A 235 3.00 3.39 -15.10
N GLU A 236 2.61 2.22 -14.60
CA GLU A 236 1.91 2.06 -13.32
C GLU A 236 2.29 0.77 -12.60
N LEU A 237 2.14 0.78 -11.28
CA LEU A 237 2.33 -0.38 -10.41
C LEU A 237 1.19 -0.50 -9.41
N THR A 238 1.00 -1.72 -8.91
CA THR A 238 0.35 -1.92 -7.62
C THR A 238 1.44 -2.06 -6.55
N VAL A 239 1.43 -1.19 -5.56
CA VAL A 239 2.16 -1.40 -4.30
C VAL A 239 1.27 -2.22 -3.39
N LEU A 240 1.80 -3.32 -2.84
CA LEU A 240 1.14 -4.14 -1.84
C LEU A 240 2.09 -4.30 -0.65
N VAL A 241 1.73 -3.67 0.46
CA VAL A 241 2.39 -3.89 1.75
C VAL A 241 1.66 -5.05 2.42
N VAL A 242 2.37 -6.11 2.77
CA VAL A 242 1.74 -7.37 3.19
C VAL A 242 2.56 -8.10 4.24
N LEU A 243 1.85 -8.78 5.13
CA LEU A 243 2.36 -9.85 5.97
C LEU A 243 1.70 -11.15 5.54
N SER A 244 2.49 -12.17 5.25
CA SER A 244 2.01 -13.50 4.83
C SER A 244 2.53 -14.59 5.75
N ALA A 245 1.70 -15.58 6.06
CA ALA A 245 2.10 -16.80 6.78
C ALA A 245 1.58 -18.05 6.03
N HIS A 246 2.31 -19.15 6.13
CA HIS A 246 2.00 -20.42 5.48
C HIS A 246 1.78 -21.49 6.54
N SER A 247 0.93 -22.47 6.28
CA SER A 247 0.56 -23.53 7.23
C SER A 247 1.74 -24.35 7.76
N ASP A 248 2.84 -24.43 7.00
CA ASP A 248 4.07 -25.10 7.47
C ASP A 248 4.79 -24.34 8.60
N TYR A 249 4.44 -23.06 8.80
CA TYR A 249 4.98 -22.14 9.78
C TYR A 249 3.82 -21.51 10.56
N PRO A 250 3.14 -22.28 11.42
CA PRO A 250 2.04 -21.76 12.21
C PRO A 250 2.55 -20.81 13.29
N GLY A 251 1.72 -19.82 13.62
CA GLY A 251 2.09 -18.84 14.62
C GLY A 251 1.29 -17.55 14.55
N TYR A 252 1.69 -16.61 15.38
CA TYR A 252 1.18 -15.25 15.36
C TYR A 252 2.29 -14.30 14.93
N TYR A 253 2.03 -13.55 13.87
CA TYR A 253 3.02 -12.72 13.21
C TYR A 253 2.52 -11.28 13.11
N THR A 254 3.48 -10.36 13.11
CA THR A 254 3.19 -8.93 13.01
C THR A 254 4.15 -8.24 12.06
N PHE A 255 3.65 -7.25 11.34
CA PHE A 255 4.43 -6.32 10.56
C PHE A 255 3.88 -4.93 10.80
N HIS A 256 4.72 -3.95 11.10
CA HIS A 256 4.29 -2.58 11.30
C HIS A 256 4.94 -1.68 10.28
N VAL A 257 4.15 -0.76 9.74
CA VAL A 257 4.60 0.19 8.72
C VAL A 257 4.13 1.57 9.11
N ALA A 258 5.06 2.51 9.20
CA ALA A 258 4.79 3.92 9.49
C ALA A 258 4.85 4.76 8.22
N ARG A 259 5.69 4.38 7.25
CA ARG A 259 5.87 5.16 6.02
C ARG A 259 6.11 4.30 4.79
N VAL A 260 5.47 4.66 3.68
CA VAL A 260 5.74 4.18 2.32
C VAL A 260 5.59 5.36 1.36
N GLU A 261 6.68 6.01 0.98
CA GLU A 261 6.63 7.28 0.25
C GLU A 261 7.66 7.35 -0.88
N THR A 262 7.33 8.07 -1.94
CA THR A 262 8.32 8.49 -2.94
C THR A 262 9.05 9.74 -2.45
N VAL A 263 10.37 9.69 -2.38
CA VAL A 263 11.20 10.85 -2.04
C VAL A 263 11.15 11.83 -3.21
N GLN A 264 10.56 13.00 -3.00
CA GLN A 264 10.61 14.07 -4.01
C GLN A 264 12.05 14.62 -4.11
N PRO A 265 12.52 14.95 -5.33
CA PRO A 265 13.85 15.53 -5.56
C PRO A 265 14.03 16.92 -4.95
#